data_AF-A0A822FAJ2-F1
#
_entry.id   AF-A0A822FAJ2-F1
#
_cell.length_a   1.000
_cell.length_b   1.000
_cell.length_c   1.000
_cell.angle_alpha   90.00
_cell.angle_beta   90.00
_cell.angle_gamma   90.00
#
_symmetry.space_group_name_H-M   'P 1'
#
loop_
_entity.id
_entity.type
_entity.pdbx_description
1 polymer ?
#
loop_
_entity_poly.entity_id
_entity_poly.type
_entity_poly.pdbx_seq_one_letter_code
_entity_poly.pdbx_strand_id
1 'polypeptide(L)'
;FKKTLRKNLCSIYFIAFNIANFAYICASLIPLIIDSGYDIDPSRFNLILCRSRLDAIVLFNCLSAFYLILASIDQILVTSRNARTRQRSTQRLVYTCIIGGTLFWSLFHIHALICSTPQQISPNTYLCYYQPGFHVAFVCSYALIKEPSSLLLMVICGLWAKKNIRSTTRRVGVAVDVSVTKTDGASTENSAASKDRQMVLMLL
;
A
#
# COMPACT_ATOMS: atom_id res chain seq x y z
N PHE A 1 27.15 -18.41 -7.94
CA PHE A 1 26.62 -17.18 -8.57
C PHE A 1 25.29 -17.47 -9.27
N LYS A 2 24.18 -17.40 -8.54
CA LYS A 2 22.84 -17.09 -9.08
C LYS A 2 22.12 -16.34 -7.97
N LYS A 3 22.54 -15.08 -7.77
CA LYS A 3 21.76 -14.11 -7.01
C LYS A 3 20.52 -13.79 -7.84
N THR A 4 19.57 -14.72 -7.91
CA THR A 4 18.18 -14.34 -8.12
C THR A 4 17.80 -13.56 -6.88
N LEU A 5 18.10 -12.25 -6.89
CA LEU A 5 17.34 -11.28 -6.12
C LEU A 5 15.88 -11.67 -6.38
N ARG A 6 15.27 -12.35 -5.40
CA ARG A 6 13.81 -12.37 -5.29
C ARG A 6 13.45 -10.90 -5.36
N LYS A 7 12.91 -10.43 -6.51
CA LYS A 7 12.20 -9.17 -6.58
C LYS A 7 11.15 -9.27 -5.49
N ASN A 8 11.43 -8.69 -4.32
CA ASN A 8 10.55 -8.76 -3.18
C ASN A 8 9.26 -8.09 -3.64
N LEU A 9 8.19 -8.85 -3.73
CA LEU A 9 6.88 -8.38 -4.22
C LEU A 9 6.40 -7.19 -3.37
N CYS A 10 6.74 -7.20 -2.07
CA CYS A 10 6.60 -6.08 -1.15
C CYS A 10 7.27 -4.77 -1.65
N SER A 11 8.45 -4.84 -2.26
CA SER A 11 9.12 -3.66 -2.83
C SER A 11 8.34 -3.07 -4.01
N ILE A 12 7.68 -3.90 -4.82
CA ILE A 12 6.83 -3.43 -5.93
C ILE A 12 5.61 -2.68 -5.38
N TYR A 13 4.94 -3.23 -4.36
CA TYR A 13 3.82 -2.55 -3.70
C TYR A 13 4.27 -1.25 -3.02
N PHE A 14 5.44 -1.23 -2.40
CA PHE A 14 5.99 -0.03 -1.77
C PHE A 14 6.32 1.05 -2.79
N ILE A 15 6.88 0.68 -3.95
CA ILE A 15 7.10 1.63 -5.06
C ILE A 15 5.77 2.19 -5.56
N ALA A 16 4.76 1.34 -5.79
CA ALA A 16 3.42 1.79 -6.21
C ALA A 16 2.77 2.72 -5.18
N PHE A 17 2.91 2.41 -3.89
CA PHE A 17 2.48 3.27 -2.78
C PHE A 17 3.16 4.64 -2.79
N ASN A 18 4.48 4.69 -2.96
CA ASN A 18 5.21 5.96 -3.04
C ASN A 18 4.80 6.79 -4.26
N ILE A 19 4.61 6.15 -5.42
CA ILE A 19 4.13 6.84 -6.63
C ILE A 19 2.73 7.43 -6.38
N ALA A 20 1.82 6.67 -5.78
CA ALA A 20 0.47 7.16 -5.47
C ALA A 20 0.49 8.32 -4.47
N ASN A 21 1.33 8.24 -3.42
CA ASN A 21 1.47 9.34 -2.46
C ASN A 21 2.12 10.58 -3.08
N PHE A 22 3.13 10.40 -3.93
CA PHE A 22 3.74 11.52 -4.65
C PHE A 22 2.70 12.21 -5.55
N ALA A 23 1.91 11.43 -6.30
CA ALA A 23 0.83 11.96 -7.10
C ALA A 23 -0.25 12.69 -6.27
N TYR A 24 -0.60 12.16 -5.10
CA TYR A 24 -1.51 12.80 -4.14
C TYR A 24 -0.97 14.18 -3.68
N ILE A 25 0.31 14.23 -3.30
CA ILE A 25 0.98 15.45 -2.86
C ILE A 25 0.99 16.47 -4.00
N CYS A 26 1.39 16.07 -5.21
CA CYS A 26 1.37 16.94 -6.38
C CYS A 26 -0.04 17.47 -6.69
N ALA A 27 -1.06 16.61 -6.70
CA ALA A 27 -2.45 17.01 -6.97
C ALA A 27 -3.03 17.96 -5.90
N SER A 28 -2.53 17.88 -4.66
CA SER A 28 -2.96 18.73 -3.54
C SER A 28 -2.20 20.06 -3.51
N LEU A 29 -0.88 20.04 -3.63
CA LEU A 29 -0.02 21.23 -3.50
C LEU A 29 0.06 22.09 -4.75
N ILE A 30 0.09 21.51 -5.96
CA ILE A 30 0.25 22.31 -7.19
C ILE A 30 -0.84 23.40 -7.28
N PRO A 31 -2.13 23.10 -7.08
CA PRO A 31 -3.16 24.12 -7.16
C PRO A 31 -3.09 25.13 -6.02
N LEU A 32 -2.63 24.71 -4.83
CA LEU A 32 -2.43 25.61 -3.69
C LEU A 32 -1.32 26.62 -3.96
N ILE A 33 -0.22 26.19 -4.58
CA ILE A 33 0.91 27.06 -4.96
C ILE A 33 0.49 28.03 -6.08
N ILE A 34 -0.30 27.56 -7.04
CA ILE A 34 -0.79 28.41 -8.14
C ILE A 34 -1.76 29.48 -7.59
N ASP A 35 -2.68 29.09 -6.73
CA ASP A 35 -3.64 30.00 -6.09
C ASP A 35 -2.91 31.03 -5.22
N SER A 36 -2.06 30.59 -4.28
CA SER A 36 -1.31 31.49 -3.39
C SER A 36 -0.25 32.33 -4.10
N GLY A 37 0.30 31.87 -5.22
CA GLY A 37 1.44 32.50 -5.89
C GLY A 37 1.06 33.40 -7.06
N TYR A 38 -0.03 33.10 -7.76
CA TYR A 38 -0.44 33.80 -8.98
C TYR A 38 -1.85 34.39 -8.91
N ASP A 39 -2.63 34.12 -7.85
CA ASP A 39 -4.05 34.53 -7.72
C ASP A 39 -4.93 34.09 -8.91
N ILE A 40 -4.43 33.09 -9.66
CA ILE A 40 -5.13 32.46 -10.78
C ILE A 40 -5.67 31.16 -10.24
N ASP A 41 -7.00 31.07 -10.20
CA ASP A 41 -7.67 29.91 -9.66
C ASP A 41 -8.25 29.09 -10.83
N PRO A 42 -7.48 28.16 -11.45
CA PRO A 42 -7.92 27.45 -12.66
C PRO A 42 -9.17 26.60 -12.44
N SER A 43 -9.49 26.31 -11.17
CA SER A 43 -10.73 25.67 -10.72
C SER A 43 -11.98 26.52 -10.97
N ARG A 44 -11.85 27.84 -11.10
CA ARG A 44 -12.95 28.76 -11.47
C ARG A 44 -13.41 28.58 -12.92
N PHE A 45 -12.46 28.35 -13.82
CA PHE A 45 -12.70 28.39 -15.26
C PHE A 45 -13.07 27.03 -15.83
N ASN A 46 -12.55 25.95 -15.22
CA ASN A 46 -12.74 24.60 -15.74
C ASN A 46 -13.36 23.67 -14.70
N LEU A 47 -14.67 23.47 -14.85
CA LEU A 47 -15.45 22.52 -14.05
C LEU A 47 -14.87 21.10 -14.13
N ILE A 48 -14.33 20.72 -15.28
CA ILE A 48 -13.69 19.42 -15.51
C ILE A 48 -12.43 19.26 -14.66
N LEU A 49 -11.60 20.31 -14.58
CA LEU A 49 -10.34 20.30 -13.82
C LEU A 49 -10.61 20.21 -12.30
N CYS A 50 -11.60 20.97 -11.83
CA CYS A 50 -12.14 20.95 -10.47
C CYS A 50 -12.55 19.51 -10.07
N ARG A 51 -13.36 18.86 -10.90
CA ARG A 51 -13.84 17.49 -10.71
C ARG A 51 -12.71 16.46 -10.72
N SER A 52 -11.85 16.50 -11.74
CA SER A 52 -10.74 15.56 -11.88
C SER A 52 -9.73 15.68 -10.72
N ARG A 53 -9.53 16.89 -10.18
CA ARG A 53 -8.64 17.11 -9.04
C ARG A 53 -9.17 16.45 -7.78
N LEU A 54 -10.44 16.70 -7.42
CA LEU A 54 -11.04 16.10 -6.23
C LEU A 54 -11.04 14.57 -6.33
N ASP A 55 -11.39 14.03 -7.49
CA ASP A 55 -11.36 12.59 -7.73
C ASP A 55 -9.95 12.01 -7.62
N ALA A 56 -8.95 12.65 -8.24
CA ALA A 56 -7.56 12.21 -8.15
C ALA A 56 -7.05 12.18 -6.70
N ILE A 57 -7.33 13.22 -5.91
CA ILE A 57 -6.92 13.29 -4.49
C ILE A 57 -7.55 12.14 -3.69
N VAL A 58 -8.86 11.91 -3.85
CA VAL A 58 -9.55 10.82 -3.15
C VAL A 58 -9.04 9.45 -3.60
N LEU A 59 -8.87 9.26 -4.91
CA LEU A 59 -8.41 8.03 -5.52
C LEU A 59 -7.00 7.66 -5.05
N PHE A 60 -6.04 8.59 -5.11
CA PHE A 60 -4.66 8.33 -4.68
C PHE A 60 -4.56 8.03 -3.18
N ASN A 61 -5.38 8.69 -2.35
CA ASN A 61 -5.46 8.40 -0.92
C ASN A 61 -6.06 7.00 -0.65
N CYS A 62 -7.07 6.57 -1.41
CA CYS A 62 -7.59 5.20 -1.31
C CYS A 62 -6.57 4.15 -1.78
N LEU A 63 -5.90 4.42 -2.90
CA LEU A 63 -4.91 3.53 -3.49
C LEU A 63 -3.71 3.30 -2.58
N SER A 64 -3.23 4.33 -1.89
CA SER A 64 -2.09 4.22 -0.99
C SER A 64 -2.38 3.22 0.15
N ALA A 65 -3.52 3.35 0.82
CA ALA A 65 -3.97 2.41 1.84
C ALA A 65 -4.16 0.99 1.28
N PHE A 66 -4.77 0.87 0.10
CA PHE A 66 -5.01 -0.40 -0.56
C PHE A 66 -3.70 -1.15 -0.89
N TYR A 67 -2.69 -0.46 -1.42
CA TYR A 67 -1.38 -1.07 -1.70
C TYR A 67 -0.66 -1.56 -0.44
N LEU A 68 -0.79 -0.86 0.69
CA LEU A 68 -0.23 -1.31 1.97
C LEU A 68 -0.94 -2.57 2.50
N ILE A 69 -2.26 -2.65 2.37
CA ILE A 69 -3.04 -3.83 2.75
C ILE A 69 -2.63 -5.03 1.88
N LEU A 70 -2.55 -4.84 0.56
CA LEU A 70 -2.09 -5.88 -0.36
C LEU A 70 -0.66 -6.34 -0.07
N ALA A 71 0.25 -5.42 0.25
CA ALA A 71 1.62 -5.76 0.65
C ALA A 71 1.65 -6.64 1.91
N SER A 72 0.81 -6.33 2.89
CA SER A 72 0.69 -7.10 4.13
C SER A 72 0.12 -8.49 3.89
N ILE A 73 -0.92 -8.59 3.04
CA ILE A 73 -1.51 -9.87 2.64
C ILE A 73 -0.48 -10.73 1.91
N ASP A 74 0.24 -10.15 0.93
CA ASP A 74 1.28 -10.88 0.20
C ASP A 74 2.39 -11.39 1.13
N GLN A 75 2.81 -10.58 2.12
CA GLN A 75 3.78 -11.01 3.12
C GLN A 75 3.28 -12.20 3.96
N ILE A 76 1.98 -12.23 4.31
CA ILE A 76 1.34 -13.36 5.00
C ILE A 76 1.34 -14.61 4.11
N LEU A 77 1.00 -14.46 2.82
CA LEU A 77 0.97 -15.56 1.85
C LEU A 77 2.37 -16.15 1.60
N VAL A 78 3.39 -15.30 1.45
CA VAL A 78 4.79 -15.72 1.24
C VAL A 78 5.36 -16.43 2.47
N THR A 79 4.95 -16.02 3.67
CA THR A 79 5.37 -16.63 4.95
C THR A 79 4.60 -17.92 5.27
N SER A 80 3.48 -18.19 4.60
CA SER A 80 2.66 -19.38 4.81
C SER A 80 3.38 -20.66 4.37
N ARG A 81 3.18 -21.75 5.13
CA ARG A 81 3.85 -23.07 5.01
C ARG A 81 3.59 -23.80 3.68
N ASN A 82 2.63 -23.35 2.89
CA ASN A 82 2.13 -24.11 1.76
C ASN A 82 2.90 -23.78 0.45
N ALA A 83 3.69 -24.73 -0.04
CA ALA A 83 4.55 -24.56 -1.22
C ALA A 83 3.76 -24.19 -2.50
N ARG A 84 2.51 -24.65 -2.63
CA ARG A 84 1.62 -24.28 -3.74
C ARG A 84 1.20 -22.81 -3.69
N THR A 85 1.01 -22.24 -2.50
CA THR A 85 0.68 -20.82 -2.32
C THR A 85 1.90 -19.92 -2.58
N ARG A 86 3.10 -20.39 -2.20
CA ARG A 86 4.38 -19.72 -2.47
C ARG A 86 4.71 -19.62 -3.97
N GLN A 87 4.23 -20.57 -4.78
CA GLN A 87 4.41 -20.56 -6.24
C GLN A 87 3.34 -19.74 -6.97
N ARG A 88 2.16 -19.55 -6.34
CA ARG A 88 1.03 -18.78 -6.88
C ARG A 88 1.14 -17.27 -6.64
N SER A 89 1.98 -16.82 -5.70
CA SER A 89 2.40 -15.40 -5.63
C SER A 89 3.41 -15.12 -6.75
N THR A 90 2.88 -15.05 -7.96
CA THR A 90 3.61 -14.68 -9.17
C THR A 90 3.51 -13.17 -9.34
N GLN A 91 4.55 -12.50 -9.85
CA GLN A 91 4.53 -11.07 -10.15
C GLN A 91 3.28 -10.65 -10.96
N ARG A 92 2.78 -11.53 -11.83
CA ARG A 92 1.53 -11.33 -12.59
C ARG A 92 0.32 -11.07 -11.69
N LEU A 93 0.19 -11.78 -10.58
CA LEU A 93 -0.94 -11.60 -9.65
C LEU A 93 -0.83 -10.25 -8.94
N VAL A 94 0.37 -9.81 -8.57
CA VAL A 94 0.62 -8.47 -8.02
C VAL A 94 0.18 -7.38 -9.00
N TYR A 95 0.63 -7.44 -10.25
CA TYR A 95 0.21 -6.48 -11.27
C TYR A 95 -1.31 -6.54 -11.53
N THR A 96 -1.91 -7.73 -11.54
CA THR A 96 -3.36 -7.89 -11.72
C THR A 96 -4.15 -7.30 -10.55
N CYS A 97 -3.68 -7.47 -9.30
CA CYS A 97 -4.31 -6.89 -8.12
C CYS A 97 -4.14 -5.38 -8.06
N ILE A 98 -2.97 -4.86 -8.45
CA ILE A 98 -2.74 -3.41 -8.57
C ILE A 98 -3.69 -2.85 -9.62
N ILE A 99 -3.61 -3.30 -10.86
CA ILE A 99 -4.42 -2.77 -11.98
C ILE A 99 -5.92 -2.94 -11.71
N GLY A 100 -6.34 -4.14 -11.29
CA GLY A 100 -7.73 -4.44 -10.97
C GLY A 100 -8.25 -3.59 -9.80
N GLY A 101 -7.43 -3.40 -8.76
CA GLY A 101 -7.75 -2.52 -7.65
C GLY A 101 -7.85 -1.06 -8.07
N THR A 102 -6.90 -0.56 -8.86
CA THR A 102 -6.93 0.80 -9.39
C THR A 102 -8.20 1.03 -10.20
N LEU A 103 -8.54 0.14 -11.13
CA LEU A 103 -9.76 0.25 -11.94
C LEU A 103 -11.02 0.18 -11.10
N PHE A 104 -11.09 -0.72 -10.12
CA PHE A 104 -12.23 -0.85 -9.22
C PHE A 104 -12.45 0.44 -8.41
N TRP A 105 -11.40 0.97 -7.80
CA TRP A 105 -11.47 2.22 -7.03
C TRP A 105 -11.81 3.42 -7.92
N SER A 106 -11.23 3.50 -9.12
CA SER A 106 -11.58 4.55 -10.10
C SER A 106 -13.06 4.49 -10.47
N LEU A 107 -13.59 3.33 -10.83
CA LEU A 107 -15.00 3.17 -11.20
C LEU A 107 -15.95 3.51 -10.05
N PHE A 108 -15.59 3.14 -8.82
CA PHE A 108 -16.38 3.46 -7.64
C PHE A 108 -16.44 4.97 -7.36
N HIS A 109 -15.32 5.67 -7.56
CA HIS A 109 -15.23 7.11 -7.31
C HIS A 109 -15.78 7.99 -8.45
N ILE A 110 -15.98 7.45 -9.66
CA ILE A 110 -16.68 8.15 -10.76
C ILE A 110 -18.06 8.67 -10.32
N HIS A 111 -18.78 7.94 -9.46
CA HIS A 111 -20.08 8.41 -8.96
C HIS A 111 -19.96 9.70 -8.12
N ALA A 112 -18.89 9.83 -7.33
CA ALA A 112 -18.60 11.04 -6.57
C ALA A 112 -18.19 12.21 -7.49
N LEU A 113 -17.57 11.92 -8.63
CA LEU A 113 -17.13 12.91 -9.62
C LEU A 113 -18.31 13.70 -10.23
N ILE A 114 -19.43 13.03 -10.50
CA ILE A 114 -20.62 13.65 -11.11
C ILE A 114 -21.28 14.66 -10.14
N CYS A 115 -21.20 14.42 -8.83
CA CYS A 115 -21.88 15.20 -7.79
C CYS A 115 -21.09 16.42 -7.30
N SER A 116 -19.91 16.70 -7.88
CA SER A 116 -19.09 17.85 -7.48
C SER A 116 -19.31 19.05 -8.41
N THR A 117 -19.51 20.22 -7.78
CA THR A 117 -19.82 21.49 -8.45
C THR A 117 -18.99 22.60 -7.81
N PRO A 118 -18.43 23.56 -8.56
CA PRO A 118 -17.77 24.71 -7.96
C PRO A 118 -18.80 25.52 -7.16
N GLN A 119 -18.46 25.82 -5.91
CA GLN A 119 -19.28 26.62 -5.00
C GLN A 119 -18.53 27.92 -4.69
N GLN A 120 -19.23 29.05 -4.73
CA GLN A 120 -18.65 30.33 -4.37
C GLN A 120 -18.71 30.50 -2.85
N ILE A 121 -17.56 30.63 -2.19
CA ILE A 121 -17.47 30.80 -0.73
C ILE A 121 -17.30 32.28 -0.35
N SER A 122 -16.61 33.05 -1.20
CA SER A 122 -16.32 34.46 -0.96
C SER A 122 -16.47 35.25 -2.28
N PRO A 123 -16.55 36.60 -2.26
CA PRO A 123 -16.45 37.37 -3.48
C PRO A 123 -15.09 37.05 -4.10
N ASN A 124 -15.11 36.58 -5.34
CA ASN A 124 -13.91 36.18 -6.05
C ASN A 124 -13.15 34.95 -5.48
N THR A 125 -13.77 34.07 -4.69
CA THR A 125 -13.14 32.80 -4.27
C THR A 125 -14.09 31.63 -4.51
N TYR A 126 -13.69 30.70 -5.36
CA TYR A 126 -14.49 29.55 -5.76
C TYR A 126 -13.82 28.28 -5.25
N LEU A 127 -14.50 27.53 -4.39
CA LEU A 127 -14.01 26.25 -3.91
C LEU A 127 -14.69 25.12 -4.68
N CYS A 128 -13.90 24.16 -5.14
CA CYS A 128 -14.45 22.90 -5.64
C CYS A 128 -14.94 22.09 -4.44
N TYR A 129 -16.25 21.93 -4.29
CA TYR A 129 -16.82 21.14 -3.20
C TYR A 129 -18.01 20.30 -3.66
N TYR A 130 -18.37 19.30 -2.86
CA TYR A 130 -19.59 18.53 -3.12
C TYR A 130 -20.81 19.42 -2.98
N GLN A 131 -21.82 19.19 -3.81
CA GLN A 131 -23.05 19.95 -3.77
C GLN A 131 -23.70 19.84 -2.37
N PRO A 132 -24.06 20.97 -1.73
CA PRO A 132 -24.59 20.96 -0.36
C PRO A 132 -25.89 20.15 -0.27
N GLY A 133 -26.09 19.48 0.88
CA GLY A 133 -27.26 18.64 1.16
C GLY A 133 -26.90 17.16 1.34
N PHE A 134 -27.73 16.28 0.77
CA PHE A 134 -27.63 14.82 0.94
C PHE A 134 -26.27 14.25 0.48
N HIS A 135 -25.69 14.79 -0.59
CA HIS A 135 -24.43 14.30 -1.14
C HIS A 135 -23.24 14.55 -0.22
N VAL A 136 -23.14 15.73 0.39
CA VAL A 136 -22.10 16.01 1.39
C VAL A 136 -22.27 15.10 2.60
N ALA A 137 -23.49 14.93 3.12
CA ALA A 137 -23.74 14.04 4.26
C ALA A 137 -23.35 12.58 3.96
N PHE A 138 -23.68 12.09 2.76
CA PHE A 138 -23.29 10.76 2.32
C PHE A 138 -21.77 10.60 2.18
N VAL A 139 -21.08 11.55 1.56
CA VAL A 139 -19.62 11.54 1.41
C VAL A 139 -18.93 11.62 2.77
N CYS A 140 -19.38 12.48 3.67
CA CYS A 140 -18.85 12.59 5.04
C CYS A 140 -19.07 11.30 5.83
N SER A 141 -20.27 10.70 5.76
CA SER A 141 -20.56 9.42 6.44
C SER A 141 -19.69 8.30 5.90
N TYR A 142 -19.53 8.24 4.57
CA TYR A 142 -18.66 7.27 3.92
C TYR A 142 -17.19 7.46 4.34
N ALA A 143 -16.68 8.69 4.34
CA ALA A 143 -15.32 9.00 4.78
C ALA A 143 -15.09 8.59 6.24
N LEU A 144 -16.03 8.91 7.12
CA LEU A 144 -16.00 8.56 8.54
C LEU A 144 -16.00 7.04 8.80
N ILE A 145 -16.57 6.23 7.90
CA ILE A 145 -16.55 4.77 8.02
C ILE A 145 -15.29 4.20 7.35
N LYS A 146 -14.93 4.71 6.17
CA LYS A 146 -13.84 4.22 5.33
C LYS A 146 -12.46 4.48 5.95
N GLU A 147 -12.21 5.67 6.50
CA GLU A 147 -10.91 5.97 7.10
C GLU A 147 -10.57 5.05 8.29
N PRO A 148 -11.39 4.94 9.34
CA PRO A 148 -11.07 4.07 10.46
C PRO A 148 -11.07 2.59 10.07
N SER A 149 -11.96 2.15 9.18
CA SER A 149 -11.94 0.74 8.74
C SER A 149 -10.67 0.38 7.98
N SER A 150 -10.19 1.25 7.08
CA SER A 150 -8.94 1.03 6.37
C SER A 150 -7.73 1.02 7.30
N LEU A 151 -7.71 1.89 8.31
CA LEU A 151 -6.65 1.92 9.33
C LEU A 151 -6.68 0.66 10.21
N LEU A 152 -7.86 0.24 10.67
CA LEU A 152 -8.01 -0.98 11.46
C LEU A 152 -7.55 -2.21 10.68
N LEU A 153 -7.96 -2.34 9.41
CA LEU A 153 -7.52 -3.44 8.53
C LEU A 153 -5.99 -3.43 8.36
N MET A 154 -5.39 -2.27 8.11
CA MET A 154 -3.95 -2.13 7.99
C MET A 154 -3.23 -2.56 9.28
N VAL A 155 -3.71 -2.13 10.45
CA VAL A 155 -3.12 -2.49 11.75
C VAL A 155 -3.26 -4.00 11.99
N ILE A 156 -4.43 -4.58 11.76
CA ILE A 156 -4.67 -6.02 11.95
C ILE A 156 -3.77 -6.84 11.02
N CYS A 157 -3.73 -6.51 9.73
CA CYS A 157 -2.89 -7.19 8.74
C CYS A 157 -1.40 -7.04 9.07
N GLY A 158 -0.96 -5.85 9.48
CA GLY A 158 0.43 -5.59 9.88
C GLY A 158 0.84 -6.38 11.12
N LEU A 159 -0.02 -6.43 12.15
CA LEU A 159 0.22 -7.24 13.35
C LEU A 159 0.25 -8.73 13.03
N TRP A 160 -0.65 -9.21 12.16
CA TRP A 160 -0.67 -10.59 11.70
C TRP A 160 0.60 -10.94 10.91
N ALA A 161 1.03 -10.07 9.99
CA ALA A 161 2.27 -10.25 9.24
C ALA A 161 3.47 -10.35 10.21
N LYS A 162 3.59 -9.43 11.17
CA LYS A 162 4.66 -9.43 12.18
C LYS A 162 4.64 -10.71 13.05
N LYS A 163 3.45 -11.15 13.48
CA LYS A 163 3.30 -12.38 14.28
C LYS A 163 3.70 -13.62 13.47
N ASN A 164 3.35 -13.67 12.19
CA ASN A 164 3.68 -14.78 11.30
C ASN A 164 5.18 -14.86 11.01
N ILE A 165 5.84 -13.72 10.79
CA ILE A 165 7.31 -13.65 10.63
C ILE A 165 8.00 -14.13 11.90
N ARG A 166 7.61 -13.63 13.07
CA ARG A 166 8.18 -14.06 14.36
C ARG A 166 7.99 -15.55 14.60
N SER A 167 6.83 -16.11 14.23
CA SER A 167 6.58 -17.55 14.33
C SER A 167 7.53 -18.35 13.44
N THR A 168 7.75 -17.90 12.20
CA THR A 168 8.68 -18.54 11.27
C THR A 168 10.13 -18.44 11.75
N THR A 169 10.58 -17.26 12.18
CA THR A 169 11.95 -17.08 12.73
C THR A 169 12.17 -17.95 13.96
N ARG A 170 11.20 -18.00 14.90
CA ARG A 170 11.30 -18.86 16.09
C ARG A 170 11.35 -20.35 15.73
N ARG A 171 10.60 -20.79 14.71
CA ARG A 171 10.61 -22.18 14.26
C ARG A 171 11.91 -22.57 13.56
N VAL A 172 12.51 -21.66 12.79
CA VAL A 172 13.84 -21.89 12.18
C VAL A 172 14.90 -21.97 13.27
N GLY A 173 14.87 -21.09 14.28
CA GLY A 173 15.77 -21.15 15.43
C GLY A 173 15.65 -22.47 16.19
N VAL A 174 14.43 -22.91 16.49
CA VAL A 174 14.18 -24.19 17.19
C VAL A 174 14.61 -25.40 16.34
N ALA A 175 14.42 -25.38 15.02
CA ALA A 175 14.90 -26.46 14.16
C ALA A 175 16.44 -26.54 14.14
N VAL A 176 17.13 -25.40 14.19
CA VAL A 176 18.60 -25.34 14.30
C VAL A 176 19.04 -25.89 15.66
N ASP A 177 18.42 -25.47 16.77
CA ASP A 177 18.79 -25.97 18.10
C ASP A 177 18.56 -27.48 18.23
N VAL A 178 17.44 -28.01 17.73
CA VAL A 178 17.15 -29.46 17.73
C VAL A 178 18.12 -30.25 16.86
N SER A 179 18.69 -29.63 15.81
CA SER A 179 19.75 -30.25 15.00
C SER A 179 21.09 -30.27 15.75
N VAL A 180 21.39 -29.22 16.53
CA VAL A 180 22.60 -29.13 17.35
C VAL A 180 22.54 -30.14 18.52
N THR A 181 21.39 -30.31 19.18
CA THR A 181 21.28 -31.26 20.32
C THR A 181 21.25 -32.74 19.89
N LYS A 182 21.04 -33.04 18.60
CA LYS A 182 21.10 -34.42 18.08
C LYS A 182 22.49 -34.87 17.65
N THR A 183 23.52 -34.03 17.81
CA THR A 183 24.87 -34.30 17.33
C THR A 183 25.90 -34.35 18.47
N ASP A 184 25.53 -34.86 19.65
CA ASP A 184 26.48 -35.23 20.71
C ASP A 184 26.81 -36.73 20.67
N GLY A 185 27.12 -37.24 19.47
CA GLY A 185 27.45 -38.65 19.30
C GLY A 185 27.92 -39.02 17.89
N ALA A 186 28.95 -38.34 17.37
CA ALA A 186 29.98 -38.93 16.49
C ALA A 186 30.89 -37.83 15.90
N SER A 187 32.15 -37.90 16.31
CA SER A 187 33.38 -37.43 15.69
C SER A 187 33.35 -36.94 14.22
N THR A 188 34.09 -35.83 14.01
CA THR A 188 34.81 -35.38 12.79
C THR A 188 34.01 -34.67 11.70
N GLU A 189 34.10 -33.32 11.62
CA GLU A 189 34.27 -32.51 10.39
C GLU A 189 34.13 -30.99 10.66
N ASN A 190 35.22 -30.34 11.06
CA ASN A 190 35.27 -28.93 11.49
C ASN A 190 35.45 -27.89 10.37
N SER A 191 35.11 -28.15 9.10
CA SER A 191 35.40 -27.21 8.01
C SER A 191 34.17 -26.60 7.30
N ALA A 192 33.02 -27.27 7.31
CA ALA A 192 31.83 -26.78 6.59
C ALA A 192 30.98 -25.78 7.38
N ALA A 193 30.89 -25.93 8.71
CA ALA A 193 29.97 -25.16 9.56
C ALA A 193 30.35 -23.67 9.73
N SER A 194 31.62 -23.31 9.57
CA SER A 194 32.08 -21.92 9.69
C SER A 194 31.66 -21.05 8.50
N LYS A 195 31.56 -21.65 7.30
CA LYS A 195 31.14 -20.92 6.07
C LYS A 195 29.65 -20.58 6.07
N ASP A 196 28.81 -21.42 6.68
CA ASP A 196 27.37 -21.15 6.75
C ASP A 196 27.02 -20.04 7.75
N ARG A 197 27.79 -19.91 8.85
CA ARG A 197 27.64 -18.78 9.78
C ARG A 197 27.94 -17.42 9.14
N GLN A 198 28.92 -17.36 8.24
CA GLN A 198 29.23 -16.12 7.51
C GLN A 198 28.15 -15.74 6.48
N MET A 199 27.46 -16.73 5.88
CA MET A 199 26.40 -16.45 4.91
C MET A 199 25.12 -15.91 5.55
N VAL A 200 24.80 -16.29 6.79
CA VAL A 200 23.62 -15.77 7.49
C VAL A 200 23.84 -14.35 8.01
N LEU A 201 25.06 -14.01 8.43
CA LEU A 201 25.37 -12.69 9.00
C LEU A 201 25.50 -11.58 7.93
N MET A 202 25.63 -11.93 6.65
CA MET A 202 25.59 -10.98 5.51
C MET A 202 24.18 -10.78 4.91
N LEU A 203 23.16 -11.46 5.44
CA LEU A 203 21.77 -11.40 4.95
C LEU A 203 20.82 -10.63 5.89
N LEU A 204 21.34 -10.12 7.01
CA LEU A 204 20.71 -9.13 7.89
C LEU A 204 21.28 -7.74 7.57
#